data_AF-A0A6M3XQA1-F1
#
_entry.id   AF-A0A6M3XQA1-F1
#
_cell.length_a   1.000
_cell.length_b   1.000
_cell.length_c   1.000
_cell.angle_alpha   90.00
_cell.angle_beta   90.00
_cell.angle_gamma   90.00
#
_symmetry.space_group_name_H-M   'P 1'
#
loop_
_entity.id
_entity.type
_entity.pdbx_description
1 polymer ?
#
loop_
_entity_poly.entity_id
_entity_poly.type
_entity_poly.pdbx_seq_one_letter_code
_entity_poly.pdbx_strand_id
1 'polypeptide(L)'
;MENENIENLNSPNEENAGELENLDADALKEKFQKLDEEHKKLSETNRQLFERAKKAEGFEKKDDKWVKIEKKEKPKVEKSEPDKEFGLLEKSFLRSADIIDEDEIGLVKKLMEETGKEIDVLIETKYFKSELEELRAKKTIEKATTDIKGGRGETKAVNTPEYWIAKGTPPTAEQVPDRKTRAKIARAMMASAATGGKKFYND
;
A
#
# COMPACT_ATOMS: atom_id res chain seq x y z
N MET A 1 16.42 -7.44 -26.23
CA MET A 1 16.98 -6.09 -26.02
C MET A 1 18.46 -6.23 -26.30
N GLU A 2 18.86 -5.88 -27.52
CA GLU A 2 20.26 -5.91 -27.92
C GLU A 2 20.92 -4.65 -27.36
N ASN A 3 21.87 -4.85 -26.46
CA ASN A 3 22.69 -3.77 -25.91
C ASN A 3 23.72 -3.38 -26.97
N GLU A 4 23.36 -2.45 -27.84
CA GLU A 4 24.34 -1.81 -28.72
C GLU A 4 25.20 -0.88 -27.87
N ASN A 5 26.48 -1.23 -27.84
CA ASN A 5 27.56 -0.56 -27.13
C ASN A 5 27.71 0.87 -27.69
N ILE A 6 27.09 1.86 -27.05
CA ILE A 6 27.26 3.27 -27.43
C ILE A 6 28.62 3.71 -26.87
N GLU A 7 29.67 3.55 -27.67
CA GLU A 7 31.00 4.08 -27.36
C GLU A 7 30.93 5.63 -27.34
N ASN A 8 31.32 6.20 -26.21
CA ASN A 8 31.42 7.64 -26.02
C ASN A 8 32.65 8.15 -26.80
N LEU A 9 32.47 8.48 -28.07
CA LEU A 9 33.50 9.12 -28.89
C LEU A 9 33.67 10.57 -28.43
N ASN A 10 34.70 10.80 -27.60
CA ASN A 10 35.10 12.14 -27.20
C ASN A 10 35.37 12.98 -28.46
N SER A 11 34.72 14.14 -28.53
CA SER A 11 34.97 15.14 -29.58
C SER A 11 36.41 15.64 -29.44
N PRO A 12 37.27 15.57 -30.48
CA PRO A 12 38.60 16.15 -30.43
C PRO A 12 38.46 17.67 -30.59
N ASN A 13 38.12 18.36 -29.51
CA ASN A 13 38.02 19.81 -29.50
C ASN A 13 39.42 20.44 -29.34
N GLU A 14 39.89 21.08 -30.42
CA GLU A 14 40.77 22.26 -30.46
C GLU A 14 42.14 22.29 -29.76
N GLU A 15 42.62 21.26 -29.06
CA GLU A 15 43.95 21.35 -28.40
C GLU A 15 45.16 20.99 -29.30
N ASN A 16 44.94 20.52 -30.53
CA ASN A 16 46.02 19.97 -31.38
C ASN A 16 46.44 20.83 -32.58
N ALA A 17 45.99 22.08 -32.66
CA ALA A 17 46.34 22.96 -33.79
C ALA A 17 47.85 23.27 -33.90
N GLY A 18 48.61 23.16 -32.79
CA GLY A 18 50.06 23.40 -32.76
C GLY A 18 50.93 22.23 -33.25
N GLU A 19 50.38 21.03 -33.43
CA GLU A 19 51.15 19.85 -33.86
C GLU A 19 51.28 19.71 -35.39
N LEU A 20 50.56 20.54 -36.18
CA LEU A 20 50.52 20.41 -37.64
C LEU A 20 51.72 21.07 -38.35
N GLU A 21 52.41 22.02 -37.70
CA GLU A 21 53.47 22.81 -38.35
C GLU A 21 54.82 22.07 -38.53
N ASN A 22 55.01 20.91 -37.87
CA ASN A 22 56.29 20.17 -37.88
C ASN A 22 56.17 18.71 -38.38
N LEU A 23 55.07 18.37 -39.06
CA LEU A 23 54.84 17.00 -39.55
C LEU A 23 55.25 16.84 -41.01
N ASP A 24 55.92 15.73 -41.31
CA ASP A 24 56.25 15.34 -42.68
C ASP A 24 54.96 15.05 -43.48
N ALA A 25 55.03 15.17 -44.81
CA ALA A 25 53.86 15.10 -45.70
C ALA A 25 53.08 13.78 -45.57
N ASP A 26 53.78 12.68 -45.31
CA ASP A 26 53.18 11.36 -45.09
C ASP A 26 52.46 11.27 -43.74
N ALA A 27 53.01 11.87 -42.69
CA ALA A 27 52.41 11.90 -41.36
C ALA A 27 51.16 12.79 -41.30
N LEU A 28 51.16 13.90 -42.06
CA LEU A 28 49.97 14.73 -42.27
C LEU A 28 48.86 13.94 -42.95
N LYS A 29 49.18 13.19 -44.01
CA LYS A 29 48.20 12.39 -44.76
C LYS A 29 47.55 11.32 -43.88
N GLU A 30 48.33 10.65 -43.03
CA GLU A 30 47.80 9.66 -42.08
C GLU A 30 46.90 10.29 -41.02
N LYS A 31 47.26 11.47 -40.47
CA LYS A 31 46.40 12.19 -39.52
C LYS A 31 45.08 12.62 -40.18
N PHE A 32 45.09 13.12 -41.41
CA PHE A 32 43.86 13.47 -42.14
C PHE A 32 42.97 12.26 -42.38
N GLN A 33 43.54 11.10 -42.74
CA GLN A 33 42.75 9.87 -42.92
C GLN A 33 42.08 9.42 -41.63
N LYS A 34 42.79 9.45 -40.50
CA LYS A 34 42.22 9.12 -39.18
C LYS A 34 41.10 10.09 -38.79
N LEU A 35 41.30 11.38 -39.03
CA LEU A 35 40.32 12.41 -38.72
C LEU A 35 39.05 12.28 -39.58
N ASP A 36 39.20 11.93 -40.86
CA ASP A 36 38.07 11.62 -41.75
C ASP A 36 37.29 10.37 -41.29
N GLU A 37 37.99 9.33 -40.83
CA GLU A 37 37.36 8.12 -40.29
C GLU A 37 36.62 8.39 -38.97
N GLU A 38 37.21 9.18 -38.07
CA GLU A 38 36.57 9.61 -36.83
C GLU A 38 35.34 10.46 -37.09
N HIS A 39 35.43 11.41 -38.03
CA HIS A 39 34.30 12.26 -38.40
C HIS A 39 33.15 11.45 -39.03
N LYS A 40 33.46 10.42 -39.84
CA LYS A 40 32.44 9.50 -40.38
C LYS A 40 31.75 8.71 -39.26
N LYS A 41 32.51 8.12 -38.33
CA LYS A 41 31.95 7.38 -37.18
C LYS A 41 31.10 8.28 -36.28
N LEU A 42 31.56 9.50 -36.02
CA LEU A 42 30.81 10.48 -35.23
C LEU A 42 29.51 10.91 -35.94
N SER A 43 29.55 11.10 -37.26
CA SER A 43 28.36 11.41 -38.04
C SER A 43 27.33 10.28 -38.02
N GLU A 44 27.77 9.01 -38.07
CA GLU A 44 26.89 7.84 -38.03
C GLU A 44 26.24 7.66 -36.65
N THR A 45 27.01 7.79 -35.58
CA THR A 45 26.51 7.71 -34.20
C THR A 45 25.51 8.82 -33.90
N ASN A 46 25.81 10.07 -34.29
CA ASN A 46 24.86 11.19 -34.16
C ASN A 46 23.56 10.95 -34.94
N ARG A 47 23.64 10.35 -36.14
CA ARG A 47 22.45 9.98 -36.92
C ARG A 47 21.59 8.95 -36.18
N GLN A 48 22.21 7.91 -35.62
CA GLN A 48 21.51 6.87 -34.85
C GLN A 48 20.87 7.43 -33.58
N LEU A 49 21.58 8.30 -32.85
CA LEU A 49 21.05 8.96 -31.66
C LEU A 49 19.83 9.84 -31.99
N PHE A 50 19.92 10.60 -33.09
CA PHE A 50 18.80 11.40 -33.58
C PHE A 50 17.60 10.55 -33.97
N GLU A 51 17.82 9.43 -34.67
CA GLU A 51 16.76 8.48 -35.04
C GLU A 51 16.08 7.86 -33.81
N ARG A 52 16.87 7.48 -32.79
CA ARG A 52 16.36 6.93 -31.53
C ARG A 52 15.56 7.96 -30.74
N ALA A 53 16.06 9.19 -30.64
CA ALA A 53 15.36 10.29 -29.98
C ALA A 53 14.01 10.59 -30.67
N LYS A 54 14.00 10.68 -32.01
CA LYS A 54 12.79 10.90 -32.79
C LYS A 54 11.77 9.77 -32.63
N LYS A 55 12.21 8.50 -32.62
CA LYS A 55 11.34 7.35 -32.32
C LYS A 55 10.78 7.41 -30.90
N ALA A 56 11.58 7.78 -29.90
CA ALA A 56 11.13 7.94 -28.52
C ALA A 56 10.08 9.07 -28.37
N GLU A 57 10.25 10.16 -29.12
CA GLU A 57 9.26 11.25 -29.24
C GLU A 57 7.99 10.86 -30.01
N GLY A 58 7.91 9.64 -30.55
CA GLY A 58 6.75 9.13 -31.28
C GLY A 58 6.72 9.50 -32.76
N PHE A 59 7.86 9.84 -33.36
CA PHE A 59 7.98 10.02 -34.80
C PHE A 59 8.40 8.71 -35.47
N GLU A 60 7.79 8.41 -36.62
CA GLU A 60 8.26 7.37 -37.53
C GLU A 60 8.74 7.99 -38.84
N LYS A 61 9.75 7.38 -39.45
CA LYS A 61 10.29 7.81 -40.72
C LYS A 61 9.46 7.18 -41.85
N LYS A 62 8.66 8.00 -42.54
CA LYS A 62 7.92 7.63 -43.76
C LYS A 62 8.41 8.50 -44.91
N ASP A 63 8.80 7.88 -46.03
CA ASP A 63 9.28 8.58 -47.24
C ASP A 63 10.37 9.63 -46.95
N ASP A 64 11.38 9.24 -46.17
CA ASP A 64 12.49 10.09 -45.70
C ASP A 64 12.11 11.34 -44.89
N LYS A 65 10.85 11.45 -44.45
CA LYS A 65 10.37 12.52 -43.58
C LYS A 65 9.93 11.97 -42.23
N TRP A 66 10.24 12.70 -41.17
CA TRP A 66 9.76 12.38 -39.82
C TRP A 66 8.30 12.79 -39.69
N VAL A 67 7.41 11.81 -39.58
CA VAL A 67 5.98 12.02 -39.37
C VAL A 67 5.67 11.72 -37.92
N LYS A 68 5.12 12.70 -37.20
CA LYS A 68 4.63 12.49 -35.84
C LYS A 68 3.44 11.56 -35.92
N ILE A 69 3.58 10.35 -35.41
CA ILE A 69 2.40 9.52 -35.20
C ILE A 69 1.78 10.08 -33.94
N GLU A 70 0.71 10.84 -34.10
CA GLU A 70 -0.25 11.01 -33.02
C GLU A 70 -0.63 9.60 -32.61
N LYS A 71 -0.04 9.12 -31.50
CA LYS A 71 -0.64 8.05 -30.73
C LYS A 71 -2.04 8.58 -30.51
N LYS A 72 -3.02 8.07 -31.26
CA LYS A 72 -4.43 8.13 -30.87
C LYS A 72 -4.38 7.92 -29.39
N GLU A 73 -4.77 8.96 -28.63
CA GLU A 73 -4.99 8.83 -27.20
C GLU A 73 -5.71 7.49 -27.09
N LYS A 74 -5.06 6.52 -26.43
CA LYS A 74 -5.79 5.33 -26.03
C LYS A 74 -7.03 5.93 -25.39
N PRO A 75 -8.25 5.60 -25.87
CA PRO A 75 -9.45 6.17 -25.30
C PRO A 75 -9.25 6.09 -23.80
N LYS A 76 -9.44 7.20 -23.08
CA LYS A 76 -9.46 7.24 -21.63
C LYS A 76 -10.26 6.03 -21.20
N VAL A 77 -9.55 4.94 -20.91
CA VAL A 77 -10.23 3.71 -20.57
C VAL A 77 -10.63 4.07 -19.16
N GLU A 78 -11.91 4.40 -18.99
CA GLU A 78 -12.66 4.01 -17.81
C GLU A 78 -12.49 2.50 -17.68
N LYS A 79 -11.28 2.12 -17.31
CA LYS A 79 -10.92 0.80 -16.89
C LYS A 79 -11.23 0.91 -15.42
N SER A 80 -12.44 0.51 -15.09
CA SER A 80 -12.62 -0.34 -13.92
C SER A 80 -11.57 -1.46 -14.02
N GLU A 81 -10.32 -1.17 -13.62
CA GLU A 81 -9.32 -2.20 -13.44
C GLU A 81 -9.63 -2.90 -12.12
N PRO A 82 -9.67 -4.24 -12.12
CA PRO A 82 -9.80 -5.01 -10.90
C PRO A 82 -8.58 -4.70 -10.04
N ASP A 83 -8.82 -4.38 -8.76
CA ASP A 83 -7.87 -4.28 -7.67
C ASP A 83 -6.41 -4.18 -8.10
N LYS A 84 -5.90 -2.96 -8.36
CA LYS A 84 -4.45 -2.75 -8.42
C LYS A 84 -3.89 -3.12 -7.05
N GLU A 85 -3.34 -4.32 -6.96
CA GLU A 85 -2.49 -4.67 -5.84
C GLU A 85 -1.26 -3.77 -5.86
N PHE A 86 -0.91 -3.25 -4.68
CA PHE A 86 0.33 -2.52 -4.51
C PHE A 86 1.51 -3.41 -4.94
N GLY A 87 2.42 -2.84 -5.72
CA GLY A 87 3.67 -3.51 -6.10
C GLY A 87 4.59 -3.69 -4.90
N LEU A 88 5.73 -4.33 -5.13
CA LEU A 88 6.71 -4.61 -4.07
C LEU A 88 7.28 -3.32 -3.45
N LEU A 89 7.46 -2.28 -4.26
CA LEU A 89 7.99 -1.00 -3.80
C LEU A 89 7.00 -0.30 -2.87
N GLU A 90 5.74 -0.21 -3.28
CA GLU A 90 4.67 0.40 -2.49
C GLU A 90 4.42 -0.39 -1.20
N LYS A 91 4.39 -1.72 -1.28
CA LYS A 91 4.26 -2.60 -0.09
C LYS A 91 5.42 -2.42 0.89
N SER A 92 6.66 -2.28 0.41
CA SER A 92 7.82 -2.07 1.27
C SER A 92 7.82 -0.68 1.90
N PHE A 93 7.39 0.35 1.17
CA PHE A 93 7.21 1.69 1.69
C PHE A 93 6.14 1.73 2.80
N LEU A 94 4.96 1.14 2.55
CA LEU A 94 3.90 1.04 3.56
C LEU A 94 4.37 0.31 4.81
N ARG A 95 5.09 -0.80 4.66
CA ARG A 95 5.66 -1.54 5.79
C ARG A 95 6.66 -0.69 6.58
N SER A 96 7.47 0.15 5.91
CA SER A 96 8.40 1.06 6.59
C SER A 96 7.70 2.18 7.38
N ALA A 97 6.48 2.53 6.99
CA ALA A 97 5.61 3.46 7.69
C ALA A 97 4.74 2.78 8.76
N ASP A 98 5.09 1.56 9.17
CA ASP A 98 4.34 0.71 10.09
C ASP A 98 2.90 0.42 9.64
N ILE A 99 2.61 0.45 8.33
CA ILE A 99 1.32 0.08 7.75
C ILE A 99 1.46 -1.35 7.18
N ILE A 100 0.95 -2.32 7.92
CA ILE A 100 1.18 -3.75 7.64
C ILE A 100 -0.14 -4.47 7.39
N ASP A 101 -1.19 -4.09 8.11
CA ASP A 101 -2.47 -4.76 8.07
C ASP A 101 -3.22 -4.49 6.75
N GLU A 102 -3.94 -5.49 6.24
CA GLU A 102 -4.68 -5.39 4.98
C GLU A 102 -5.74 -4.27 5.00
N ASP A 103 -6.42 -4.06 6.12
CA ASP A 103 -7.41 -2.98 6.25
C ASP A 103 -6.77 -1.58 6.21
N GLU A 104 -5.56 -1.45 6.77
CA GLU A 104 -4.81 -0.18 6.74
C GLU A 104 -4.31 0.10 5.31
N ILE A 105 -3.84 -0.95 4.62
CA ILE A 105 -3.48 -0.90 3.21
C ILE A 105 -4.71 -0.53 2.36
N GLY A 106 -5.89 -1.07 2.69
CA GLY A 106 -7.17 -0.73 2.05
C GLY A 106 -7.55 0.75 2.23
N LEU A 107 -7.33 1.30 3.43
CA LEU A 107 -7.51 2.73 3.70
C LEU A 107 -6.62 3.60 2.81
N VAL A 108 -5.34 3.23 2.63
CA VAL A 108 -4.42 3.93 1.73
C VAL A 108 -4.97 3.92 0.30
N LYS A 109 -5.37 2.75 -0.23
CA LYS A 109 -5.93 2.65 -1.60
C LYS A 109 -7.13 3.57 -1.77
N LYS A 110 -8.09 3.51 -0.85
CA LYS A 110 -9.29 4.32 -0.89
C LYS A 110 -8.97 5.81 -0.92
N LEU A 111 -8.05 6.25 -0.05
CA LEU A 111 -7.69 7.66 0.04
C LEU A 111 -6.84 8.14 -1.13
N MET A 112 -6.02 7.27 -1.73
CA MET A 112 -5.36 7.56 -3.01
C MET A 112 -6.37 7.76 -4.13
N GLU A 113 -7.39 6.91 -4.22
CA GLU A 113 -8.46 7.04 -5.22
C GLU A 113 -9.29 8.32 -5.02
N GLU A 114 -9.61 8.67 -3.78
CA GLU A 114 -10.40 9.85 -3.45
C GLU A 114 -9.64 11.16 -3.66
N THR A 115 -8.35 11.20 -3.27
CA THR A 115 -7.57 12.45 -3.27
C THR A 115 -6.67 12.60 -4.50
N GLY A 116 -6.38 11.51 -5.21
CA GLY A 116 -5.42 11.48 -6.31
C GLY A 116 -3.97 11.77 -5.90
N LYS A 117 -3.66 11.75 -4.59
CA LYS A 117 -2.30 12.01 -4.07
C LYS A 117 -1.45 10.75 -4.10
N GLU A 118 -0.15 10.95 -4.25
CA GLU A 118 0.85 9.88 -4.10
C GLU A 118 0.96 9.40 -2.64
N ILE A 119 1.42 8.16 -2.46
CA ILE A 119 1.43 7.45 -1.16
C ILE A 119 2.28 8.19 -0.13
N ASP A 120 3.43 8.70 -0.55
CA ASP A 120 4.37 9.47 0.27
C ASP A 120 3.70 10.72 0.87
N VAL A 121 3.05 11.52 0.04
CA VAL A 121 2.34 12.73 0.48
C VAL A 121 1.12 12.38 1.32
N LEU A 122 0.39 11.33 0.95
CA LEU A 122 -0.84 10.93 1.64
C LEU A 122 -0.58 10.54 3.09
N ILE A 123 0.43 9.70 3.33
CA ILE A 123 0.76 9.19 4.67
C ILE A 123 1.20 10.31 5.62
N GLU A 124 1.82 11.36 5.08
CA GLU A 124 2.23 12.51 5.88
C GLU A 124 1.05 13.38 6.32
N THR A 125 -0.09 13.32 5.63
CA THR A 125 -1.25 14.15 5.93
C THR A 125 -1.84 13.86 7.32
N LYS A 126 -2.26 14.93 8.01
CA LYS A 126 -2.95 14.82 9.30
C LYS A 126 -4.22 13.97 9.22
N TYR A 127 -4.94 14.10 8.09
CA TYR A 127 -6.18 13.37 7.84
C TYR A 127 -5.98 11.86 7.76
N PHE A 128 -4.96 11.41 7.02
CA PHE A 128 -4.63 9.99 6.96
C PHE A 128 -4.26 9.44 8.33
N LYS A 129 -3.42 10.16 9.09
CA LYS A 129 -2.99 9.75 10.43
C LYS A 129 -4.16 9.60 11.40
N SER A 130 -5.14 10.52 11.38
CA SER A 130 -6.32 10.41 12.23
C SER A 130 -7.20 9.21 11.87
N GLU A 131 -7.43 8.96 10.58
CA GLU A 131 -8.20 7.80 10.12
C GLU A 131 -7.51 6.48 10.46
N LEU A 132 -6.17 6.43 10.33
CA LEU A 132 -5.38 5.26 10.71
C LEU A 132 -5.48 4.97 12.21
N GLU A 133 -5.40 6.00 13.07
CA GLU A 133 -5.57 5.86 14.52
C GLU A 133 -6.98 5.36 14.87
N GLU A 134 -8.03 5.90 14.23
CA GLU A 134 -9.39 5.42 14.43
C GLU A 134 -9.56 3.95 14.03
N LEU A 135 -8.97 3.55 12.91
CA LEU A 135 -9.01 2.17 12.42
C LEU A 135 -8.32 1.23 13.41
N ARG A 136 -7.13 1.60 13.89
CA ARG A 136 -6.40 0.85 14.92
C ARG A 136 -7.16 0.76 16.25
N ALA A 137 -7.81 1.85 16.66
CA ALA A 137 -8.63 1.87 17.85
C ALA A 137 -9.84 0.92 17.72
N LYS A 138 -10.55 0.96 16.58
CA LYS A 138 -11.67 0.05 16.27
C LYS A 138 -11.22 -1.41 16.31
N LYS A 139 -10.09 -1.74 15.68
CA LYS A 139 -9.50 -3.10 15.74
C LYS A 139 -9.15 -3.53 17.15
N THR A 140 -8.56 -2.63 17.94
CA THR A 140 -8.20 -2.93 19.33
C THR A 140 -9.45 -3.22 20.17
N ILE A 141 -10.52 -2.45 19.98
CA ILE A 141 -11.81 -2.67 20.64
C ILE A 141 -12.45 -3.99 20.16
N GLU A 142 -12.44 -4.26 18.86
CA GLU A 142 -12.98 -5.49 18.29
C GLU A 142 -12.23 -6.71 18.81
N LYS A 143 -10.90 -6.67 18.82
CA LYS A 143 -10.08 -7.73 19.44
C LYS A 143 -10.38 -7.86 20.93
N ALA A 144 -10.47 -6.75 21.66
CA ALA A 144 -10.76 -6.76 23.09
C ALA A 144 -12.17 -7.26 23.42
N THR A 145 -13.14 -7.16 22.49
CA THR A 145 -14.52 -7.64 22.66
C THR A 145 -14.71 -9.08 22.17
N THR A 146 -13.96 -9.52 21.17
CA THR A 146 -14.00 -10.88 20.62
C THR A 146 -13.16 -11.88 21.43
N ASP A 147 -12.01 -11.45 21.98
CA ASP A 147 -11.20 -12.26 22.91
C ASP A 147 -11.79 -12.31 24.34
N ILE A 148 -12.94 -11.68 24.59
CA ILE A 148 -13.74 -11.97 25.78
C ILE A 148 -14.30 -13.37 25.62
N LYS A 149 -13.51 -14.34 26.05
CA LYS A 149 -13.91 -15.73 26.29
C LYS A 149 -14.94 -15.73 27.40
N GLY A 150 -16.18 -15.34 27.06
CA GLY A 150 -17.39 -15.38 27.87
C GLY A 150 -17.14 -15.27 29.37
N GLY A 151 -16.64 -14.13 29.82
CA GLY A 151 -16.93 -13.67 31.17
C GLY A 151 -18.44 -13.51 31.25
N ARG A 152 -19.11 -14.53 31.77
CA ARG A 152 -20.55 -14.70 31.93
C ARG A 152 -21.23 -13.47 32.59
N GLY A 153 -21.53 -12.45 31.80
CA GLY A 153 -22.38 -11.31 32.12
C GLY A 153 -22.81 -10.77 30.76
N GLU A 154 -24.08 -10.79 30.37
CA GLU A 154 -25.02 -9.77 30.85
C GLU A 154 -26.50 -10.13 30.61
N THR A 155 -26.87 -11.41 30.51
CA THR A 155 -28.29 -11.77 30.26
C THR A 155 -28.98 -12.65 31.29
N LYS A 156 -28.33 -13.06 32.39
CA LYS A 156 -28.96 -14.05 33.29
C LYS A 156 -28.73 -13.88 34.80
N ALA A 157 -28.31 -12.72 35.31
CA ALA A 157 -28.34 -12.51 36.76
C ALA A 157 -29.78 -12.64 37.32
N VAL A 158 -30.78 -12.16 36.57
CA VAL A 158 -32.21 -12.32 36.94
C VAL A 158 -32.71 -13.76 36.78
N ASN A 159 -32.00 -14.62 36.05
CA ASN A 159 -32.36 -16.03 35.87
C ASN A 159 -31.58 -16.98 36.80
N THR A 160 -30.77 -16.45 37.71
CA THR A 160 -30.00 -17.26 38.68
C THR A 160 -30.68 -17.28 40.05
N PRO A 161 -30.71 -18.43 40.74
CA PRO A 161 -31.22 -18.52 42.11
C PRO A 161 -30.53 -17.56 43.08
N GLU A 162 -29.23 -17.34 42.91
CA GLU A 162 -28.39 -16.53 43.79
C GLU A 162 -28.89 -15.08 43.89
N TYR A 163 -29.35 -14.50 42.78
CA TYR A 163 -29.91 -13.15 42.72
C TYR A 163 -31.21 -13.04 43.54
N TRP A 164 -32.12 -13.99 43.41
CA TRP A 164 -33.41 -13.96 44.11
C TRP A 164 -33.32 -14.38 45.58
N ILE A 165 -32.38 -15.27 45.92
CA ILE A 165 -32.04 -15.56 47.32
C ILE A 165 -31.53 -14.28 48.00
N ALA A 166 -30.64 -13.52 47.35
CA ALA A 166 -30.16 -12.24 47.87
C ALA A 166 -31.26 -11.18 47.97
N LYS A 167 -32.19 -11.17 47.00
CA LYS A 167 -33.34 -10.25 46.97
C LYS A 167 -34.45 -10.61 47.95
N GLY A 168 -34.46 -11.85 48.47
CA GLY A 168 -35.42 -12.32 49.48
C GLY A 168 -36.87 -12.44 48.99
N THR A 169 -37.14 -12.24 47.70
CA THR A 169 -38.48 -12.30 47.10
C THR A 169 -38.47 -13.23 45.87
N PRO A 170 -39.51 -14.03 45.63
CA PRO A 170 -39.55 -14.92 44.48
C PRO A 170 -39.83 -14.17 43.17
N PRO A 171 -39.31 -14.63 42.02
CA PRO A 171 -39.54 -14.02 40.71
C PRO A 171 -41.01 -14.11 40.26
N THR A 172 -41.52 -13.03 39.66
CA THR A 172 -42.80 -13.05 38.93
C THR A 172 -42.64 -13.59 37.51
N ALA A 173 -43.76 -13.90 36.84
CA ALA A 173 -43.76 -14.38 35.46
C ALA A 173 -43.21 -13.35 34.45
N GLU A 174 -43.31 -12.06 34.77
CA GLU A 174 -42.75 -10.97 33.96
C GLU A 174 -41.22 -10.91 34.07
N GLN A 175 -40.67 -11.18 35.25
CA GLN A 175 -39.24 -11.07 35.54
C GLN A 175 -38.44 -12.30 35.06
N VAL A 176 -39.07 -13.48 35.14
CA VAL A 176 -38.50 -14.74 34.62
C VAL A 176 -39.62 -15.44 33.85
N PRO A 177 -39.71 -15.27 32.52
CA PRO A 177 -40.80 -15.85 31.71
C PRO A 177 -40.85 -17.38 31.75
N ASP A 178 -39.68 -18.04 31.85
CA ASP A 178 -39.61 -19.49 31.91
C ASP A 178 -40.05 -20.05 33.27
N ARG A 179 -41.13 -20.84 33.26
CA ARG A 179 -41.69 -21.50 34.45
C ARG A 179 -40.70 -22.46 35.11
N LYS A 180 -39.88 -23.18 34.33
CA LYS A 180 -38.91 -24.14 34.89
C LYS A 180 -37.83 -23.41 35.68
N THR A 181 -37.33 -22.31 35.14
CA THR A 181 -36.37 -21.44 35.82
C THR A 181 -36.96 -20.82 37.10
N ARG A 182 -38.20 -20.32 37.07
CA ARG A 182 -38.90 -19.83 38.29
C ARG A 182 -39.00 -20.90 39.38
N ALA A 183 -39.41 -22.11 39.01
CA ALA A 183 -39.54 -23.22 39.97
C ALA A 183 -38.19 -23.61 40.59
N LYS A 184 -37.11 -23.58 39.79
CA LYS A 184 -35.74 -23.84 40.27
C LYS A 184 -35.29 -22.78 41.29
N ILE A 185 -35.56 -21.52 41.01
CA ILE A 185 -35.25 -20.40 41.91
C ILE A 185 -36.03 -20.52 43.22
N ALA A 186 -37.35 -20.74 43.16
CA ALA A 186 -38.19 -20.87 44.35
C ALA A 186 -37.77 -22.05 45.26
N ARG A 187 -37.39 -23.19 44.66
CA ARG A 187 -36.86 -24.34 45.42
C ARG A 187 -35.54 -24.02 46.11
N ALA A 188 -34.63 -23.34 45.42
CA ALA A 188 -33.35 -22.93 45.98
C ALA A 188 -33.53 -21.92 47.13
N MET A 189 -34.48 -20.99 47.00
CA MET A 189 -34.86 -20.07 48.08
C MET A 189 -35.38 -20.81 49.31
N MET A 190 -36.30 -21.77 49.14
CA MET A 190 -36.82 -22.59 50.25
C MET A 190 -35.70 -23.42 50.92
N ALA A 191 -34.79 -23.99 50.13
CA ALA A 191 -33.64 -24.74 50.67
C ALA A 191 -32.67 -23.84 51.46
N SER A 192 -32.38 -22.64 50.96
CA SER A 192 -31.52 -21.67 51.67
C SER A 192 -32.13 -21.20 53.00
N ALA A 193 -33.46 -21.03 53.04
CA ALA A 193 -34.18 -20.69 54.26
C ALA A 193 -34.15 -21.84 55.27
N ALA A 194 -34.28 -23.09 54.81
CA ALA A 194 -34.20 -24.28 55.67
C ALA A 194 -32.79 -24.53 56.25
N THR A 195 -31.74 -24.08 55.56
CA THR A 195 -30.33 -24.26 55.99
C THR A 195 -29.81 -23.08 56.84
N GLY A 196 -30.68 -22.13 57.21
CA GLY A 196 -30.37 -21.11 58.22
C GLY A 196 -29.33 -20.07 57.82
N GLY A 197 -29.19 -19.73 56.53
CA GLY A 197 -28.46 -18.55 56.05
C GLY A 197 -26.96 -18.44 56.37
N LYS A 198 -26.36 -19.43 57.05
CA LYS A 198 -24.94 -19.42 57.40
C LYS A 198 -24.10 -19.81 56.17
N LYS A 199 -23.67 -18.80 55.42
CA LYS A 199 -22.51 -18.96 54.54
C LYS A 199 -21.28 -19.13 55.43
N PHE A 200 -20.75 -20.34 55.50
CA PHE A 200 -19.42 -20.59 56.05
C PHE A 200 -18.42 -20.01 55.04
N TYR A 201 -17.87 -18.84 55.34
CA TYR A 201 -16.61 -18.44 54.75
C TYR A 201 -15.53 -19.15 55.57
N ASN A 202 -14.71 -19.98 54.92
CA ASN A 202 -13.48 -20.46 55.54
C ASN A 202 -12.55 -19.25 55.66
N ASP A 203 -12.25 -18.84 56.90
CA ASP A 203 -11.07 -18.04 57.23
C ASP A 203 -9.78 -18.85 56.99
#